data_AF-A0A8T3NLP3-F1
#
_entry.id   AF-A0A8T3NLP3-F1
#
_cell.length_a   1.000
_cell.length_b   1.000
_cell.length_c   1.000
_cell.angle_alpha   90.00
_cell.angle_beta   90.00
_cell.angle_gamma   90.00
#
_symmetry.space_group_name_H-M   'P 1'
#
loop_
_entity.id
_entity.type
_entity.pdbx_description
1 polymer ?
#
loop_
_entity_poly.entity_id
_entity_poly.type
_entity_poly.pdbx_seq_one_letter_code
_entity_poly.pdbx_strand_id
1 'polypeptide(L)'
;MTAALSEHAPSVMRPAGVERRLIDRGAIFAGYVGLGMALVIAIAFELIIPVQPFVFLAAPIAGALIGAYANVRSERWRPRLRVLANAAYAGLVTSAGLVVLYVTLRLVFVYADSGALPDRSSLDCSPGPACVYQRYLAARGADELAAAGITDAASFEAAVLREQAFGALVLVVLTSGSAILAGAARALRPVPNS
;
A
#
# COMPACT_ATOMS: atom_id res chain seq x y z
N MET A 1 -23.39 15.09 -65.74
CA MET A 1 -23.78 16.48 -65.44
C MET A 1 -24.86 16.42 -64.37
N THR A 2 -24.55 16.94 -63.17
CA THR A 2 -25.32 17.22 -61.93
C THR A 2 -24.51 16.69 -60.74
N ALA A 3 -23.63 17.50 -60.15
CA ALA A 3 -23.89 18.59 -59.19
C ALA A 3 -23.49 18.11 -57.78
N ALA A 4 -22.39 18.69 -57.30
CA ALA A 4 -21.88 18.59 -55.94
C ALA A 4 -22.76 19.39 -54.97
N LEU A 5 -22.99 18.87 -53.76
CA LEU A 5 -23.27 19.61 -52.51
C LEU A 5 -22.91 18.64 -51.36
N SER A 6 -21.81 18.85 -50.64
CA SER A 6 -21.69 19.68 -49.43
C SER A 6 -22.21 18.99 -48.16
N GLU A 7 -21.29 18.46 -47.36
CA GLU A 7 -21.43 18.37 -45.89
C GLU A 7 -20.04 18.29 -45.25
N HIS A 8 -19.26 19.36 -45.37
CA HIS A 8 -18.18 19.64 -44.42
C HIS A 8 -18.82 20.28 -43.20
N ALA A 9 -19.22 19.46 -42.23
CA ALA A 9 -19.53 19.94 -40.90
C ALA A 9 -18.25 20.56 -40.31
N PRO A 10 -18.24 21.84 -39.91
CA PRO A 10 -17.12 22.37 -39.16
C PRO A 10 -17.05 21.59 -37.84
N SER A 11 -15.94 20.89 -37.63
CA SER A 11 -15.62 20.33 -36.33
C SER A 11 -15.60 21.50 -35.34
N VAL A 12 -16.63 21.56 -34.49
CA VAL A 12 -16.69 22.49 -33.38
C VAL A 12 -15.47 22.22 -32.53
N MET A 13 -14.44 23.06 -32.72
CA MET A 13 -13.27 23.10 -31.88
C MET A 13 -13.78 23.51 -30.51
N ARG A 14 -14.08 22.51 -29.67
CA ARG A 14 -14.39 22.74 -28.26
C ARG A 14 -13.21 23.57 -27.74
N PRO A 15 -13.45 24.75 -27.14
CA PRO A 15 -12.37 25.47 -26.49
C PRO A 15 -11.71 24.46 -25.57
N ALA A 16 -10.39 24.31 -25.71
CA ALA A 16 -9.58 23.52 -24.82
C ALA A 16 -9.73 24.18 -23.45
N GLY A 17 -10.79 23.81 -22.73
CA GLY A 17 -10.95 24.11 -21.33
C GLY A 17 -9.65 23.62 -20.72
N VAL A 18 -8.88 24.56 -20.18
CA VAL A 18 -7.68 24.24 -19.43
C VAL A 18 -8.16 23.41 -18.25
N GLU A 19 -8.27 22.10 -18.46
CA GLU A 19 -8.60 21.17 -17.41
C GLU A 19 -7.38 21.18 -16.49
N ARG A 20 -7.46 22.01 -15.46
CA ARG A 20 -6.53 22.07 -14.34
C ARG A 20 -6.67 20.80 -13.48
N ARG A 21 -6.62 19.62 -14.09
CA ARG A 21 -6.55 18.36 -13.34
C ARG A 21 -5.14 18.22 -12.80
N LEU A 22 -5.04 18.10 -11.48
CA LEU A 22 -3.79 17.83 -10.77
C LEU A 22 -3.32 16.39 -11.02
N ILE A 23 -4.27 15.47 -11.21
CA ILE A 23 -4.04 14.03 -11.38
C ILE A 23 -4.68 13.57 -12.68
N ASP A 24 -3.93 12.83 -13.49
CA ASP A 24 -4.38 12.30 -14.77
C ASP A 24 -5.22 11.02 -14.59
N ARG A 25 -6.19 10.78 -15.50
CA ARG A 25 -7.01 9.54 -15.47
C ARG A 25 -6.17 8.26 -15.51
N GLY A 26 -4.99 8.32 -16.11
CA GLY A 26 -4.03 7.21 -16.12
C GLY A 26 -3.47 6.87 -14.74
N ALA A 27 -3.23 7.88 -13.90
CA ALA A 27 -2.79 7.67 -12.53
C ALA A 27 -3.90 7.09 -11.64
N ILE A 28 -5.16 7.49 -11.88
CA ILE A 28 -6.32 6.89 -11.21
C ILE A 28 -6.41 5.39 -11.51
N PHE A 29 -6.29 5.01 -12.79
CA PHE A 29 -6.27 3.60 -13.19
C PHE A 29 -5.08 2.84 -12.58
N ALA A 30 -3.88 3.45 -12.57
CA ALA A 30 -2.72 2.88 -11.90
C ALA A 30 -2.96 2.65 -10.40
N GLY A 31 -3.66 3.56 -9.72
CA GLY A 31 -4.07 3.36 -8.32
C GLY A 31 -4.86 2.07 -8.11
N TYR A 32 -5.85 1.77 -8.97
CA TYR A 32 -6.62 0.52 -8.88
C TYR A 32 -5.77 -0.74 -9.11
N VAL A 33 -4.84 -0.68 -10.07
CA VAL A 33 -3.86 -1.77 -10.28
C VAL A 33 -2.98 -1.96 -9.04
N GLY A 34 -2.55 -0.84 -8.44
CA GLY A 34 -1.80 -0.82 -7.19
C GLY A 34 -2.53 -1.51 -6.04
N LEU A 35 -3.85 -1.28 -5.89
CA LEU A 35 -4.68 -1.98 -4.89
C LEU A 35 -4.72 -3.49 -5.12
N GLY A 36 -4.87 -3.93 -6.37
CA GLY A 36 -4.83 -5.37 -6.71
C GLY A 36 -3.49 -6.01 -6.36
N MET A 37 -2.38 -5.33 -6.66
CA MET A 37 -1.04 -5.78 -6.28
C MET A 37 -0.86 -5.82 -4.75
N ALA A 38 -1.33 -4.79 -4.03
CA ALA A 38 -1.30 -4.75 -2.58
C ALA A 38 -2.03 -5.94 -1.95
N LEU A 39 -3.20 -6.30 -2.49
CA LEU A 39 -3.98 -7.46 -2.07
C LEU A 39 -3.19 -8.76 -2.21
N VAL A 40 -2.60 -8.99 -3.38
CA VAL A 40 -1.80 -10.20 -3.64
C VAL A 40 -0.59 -10.28 -2.71
N ILE A 41 0.15 -9.17 -2.56
CA ILE A 41 1.32 -9.10 -1.67
C ILE A 41 0.93 -9.41 -0.23
N ALA A 42 -0.12 -8.77 0.29
CA ALA A 42 -0.54 -8.95 1.67
C ALA A 42 -1.00 -10.40 1.93
N ILE A 43 -1.85 -10.96 1.08
CA ILE A 43 -2.31 -12.35 1.25
C ILE A 43 -1.12 -13.32 1.16
N ALA A 44 -0.21 -13.13 0.20
CA ALA A 44 0.91 -14.04 -0.01
C ALA A 44 1.91 -14.06 1.16
N PHE A 45 2.15 -12.93 1.81
CA PHE A 45 3.23 -12.81 2.81
C PHE A 45 2.75 -12.67 4.26
N GLU A 46 1.53 -12.18 4.52
CA GLU A 46 1.04 -11.95 5.89
C GLU A 46 0.35 -13.18 6.50
N LEU A 47 -0.12 -14.13 5.68
CA LEU A 47 -0.75 -15.36 6.20
C LEU A 47 0.26 -16.31 6.87
N ILE A 48 1.56 -16.12 6.61
CA ILE A 48 2.62 -16.97 7.13
C ILE A 48 3.57 -16.08 7.94
N ILE A 49 3.48 -16.15 9.27
CA ILE A 49 4.27 -15.33 10.22
C ILE A 49 5.76 -15.24 9.85
N PRO A 50 6.49 -16.33 9.54
CA PRO A 50 7.92 -16.22 9.19
C PRO A 50 8.19 -15.51 7.87
N VAL A 51 7.19 -15.39 6.98
CA VAL A 51 7.31 -14.74 5.67
C VAL A 51 6.88 -13.27 5.72
N GLN A 52 6.32 -12.82 6.84
CA GLN A 52 5.88 -11.44 7.02
C GLN A 52 6.93 -10.38 6.62
N PRO A 53 8.24 -10.51 6.93
CA PRO A 53 9.23 -9.49 6.57
C PRO A 53 9.30 -9.20 5.06
N PHE A 54 8.88 -10.15 4.21
CA PHE A 54 8.87 -9.98 2.76
C PHE A 54 7.88 -8.91 2.28
N VAL A 55 6.84 -8.57 3.06
CA VAL A 55 5.95 -7.44 2.73
C VAL A 55 6.74 -6.12 2.62
N PHE A 56 7.70 -5.91 3.52
CA PHE A 56 8.52 -4.70 3.57
C PHE A 56 9.55 -4.67 2.44
N LEU A 57 9.99 -5.84 1.96
CA LEU A 57 10.88 -5.94 0.80
C LEU A 57 10.11 -5.73 -0.52
N ALA A 58 8.87 -6.21 -0.60
CA ALA A 58 8.01 -6.06 -1.77
C ALA A 58 7.45 -4.63 -1.90
N ALA A 59 7.14 -3.98 -0.78
CA ALA A 59 6.60 -2.61 -0.71
C ALA A 59 7.35 -1.57 -1.57
N PRO A 60 8.69 -1.44 -1.50
CA PRO A 60 9.42 -0.49 -2.33
C PRO A 60 9.42 -0.89 -3.81
N ILE A 61 9.47 -2.18 -4.14
CA ILE A 61 9.42 -2.66 -5.53
C ILE A 61 8.05 -2.32 -6.13
N ALA A 62 6.98 -2.64 -5.41
CA ALA A 62 5.60 -2.32 -5.77
C ALA A 62 5.40 -0.81 -6.01
N GLY A 63 5.90 0.02 -5.09
CA GLY A 63 5.83 1.47 -5.23
C GLY A 63 6.56 1.99 -6.48
N ALA A 64 7.79 1.51 -6.73
CA ALA A 64 8.55 1.92 -7.90
C ALA A 64 7.85 1.53 -9.21
N LEU A 65 7.31 0.30 -9.28
CA LEU A 65 6.55 -0.20 -10.42
C LEU A 65 5.31 0.66 -10.67
N ILE A 66 4.53 0.97 -9.64
CA ILE A 66 3.29 1.73 -9.83
C ILE A 66 3.56 3.21 -10.15
N GLY A 67 4.59 3.81 -9.57
CA GLY A 67 5.03 5.17 -9.90
C GLY A 67 5.49 5.28 -11.36
N ALA A 68 6.21 4.27 -11.86
CA ALA A 68 6.57 4.18 -13.28
C ALA A 68 5.33 3.96 -14.16
N TYR A 69 4.46 3.02 -13.79
CA TYR A 69 3.25 2.66 -14.53
C TYR A 69 2.28 3.83 -14.69
N ALA A 70 2.03 4.59 -13.62
CA ALA A 70 1.18 5.78 -13.63
C ALA A 70 1.61 6.81 -14.67
N ASN A 71 2.92 6.96 -14.89
CA ASN A 71 3.51 7.89 -15.83
C ASN A 71 3.68 7.33 -17.26
N VAL A 72 3.62 6.02 -17.44
CA VAL A 72 3.48 5.41 -18.77
C VAL A 72 2.05 5.63 -19.29
N ARG A 73 1.05 5.54 -18.41
CA ARG A 73 -0.38 5.62 -18.75
C ARG A 73 -0.90 7.05 -18.92
N SER A 74 -0.22 8.07 -18.39
CA SER A 74 -0.67 9.48 -18.38
C SER A 74 -0.14 10.36 -19.54
N GLU A 75 0.48 9.75 -20.56
CA GLU A 75 1.20 10.36 -21.70
C GLU A 75 2.66 10.74 -21.43
N ARG A 76 3.51 10.71 -22.48
CA ARG A 76 4.98 10.78 -22.40
C ARG A 76 5.55 12.15 -21.96
N TRP A 77 4.79 13.24 -22.11
CA TRP A 77 5.28 14.61 -21.88
C TRP A 77 4.28 15.44 -21.08
N ARG A 78 4.55 15.57 -19.78
CA ARG A 78 3.80 16.38 -18.83
C ARG A 78 4.77 17.27 -18.04
N PRO A 79 4.32 18.42 -17.52
CA PRO A 79 5.11 19.23 -16.59
C PRO A 79 5.63 18.37 -15.43
N ARG A 80 6.89 18.59 -15.01
CA ARG A 80 7.57 17.78 -13.98
C ARG A 80 6.72 17.57 -12.71
N LEU A 81 6.00 18.61 -12.28
CA LEU A 81 5.12 18.54 -11.12
C LEU A 81 3.93 17.58 -11.29
N ARG A 82 3.38 17.44 -12.51
CA ARG A 82 2.29 16.48 -12.77
C ARG A 82 2.79 15.04 -12.76
N VAL A 83 4.00 14.79 -13.27
CA VAL A 83 4.65 13.46 -13.23
C VAL A 83 4.83 13.01 -11.77
N LEU A 84 5.29 13.93 -10.91
CA LEU A 84 5.41 13.68 -9.47
C LEU A 84 4.05 13.48 -8.80
N ALA A 85 3.05 14.32 -9.10
CA ALA A 85 1.71 14.19 -8.53
C ALA A 85 1.04 12.85 -8.90
N ASN A 86 1.17 12.42 -10.17
CA ASN A 86 0.65 11.13 -10.64
C ASN A 86 1.33 9.95 -9.93
N ALA A 87 2.66 10.01 -9.77
CA ALA A 87 3.41 8.98 -9.07
C ALA A 87 3.07 8.93 -7.57
N ALA A 88 3.00 10.10 -6.92
CA ALA A 88 2.64 10.21 -5.51
C ALA A 88 1.23 9.69 -5.26
N TYR A 89 0.26 10.06 -6.09
CA TYR A 89 -1.11 9.54 -5.99
C TYR A 89 -1.16 8.02 -6.10
N ALA A 90 -0.53 7.43 -7.13
CA ALA A 90 -0.53 5.99 -7.32
C ALA A 90 0.18 5.25 -6.17
N GLY A 91 1.31 5.80 -5.69
CA GLY A 91 2.02 5.29 -4.52
C GLY A 91 1.17 5.31 -3.26
N LEU A 92 0.51 6.43 -2.96
CA LEU A 92 -0.34 6.59 -1.79
C LEU A 92 -1.53 5.63 -1.78
N VAL A 93 -2.21 5.48 -2.92
CA VAL A 93 -3.32 4.53 -3.05
C VAL A 93 -2.85 3.09 -2.83
N THR A 94 -1.70 2.74 -3.39
CA THR A 94 -1.09 1.40 -3.22
C THR A 94 -0.70 1.17 -1.75
N SER A 95 -0.04 2.13 -1.12
CA SER A 95 0.36 2.02 0.28
C SER A 95 -0.84 1.98 1.23
N ALA A 96 -1.91 2.73 0.92
CA ALA A 96 -3.14 2.65 1.71
C ALA A 96 -3.74 1.25 1.67
N GLY A 97 -3.78 0.62 0.48
CA GLY A 97 -4.19 -0.78 0.35
C GLY A 97 -3.33 -1.73 1.18
N LEU A 98 -2.00 -1.60 1.08
CA LEU A 98 -1.06 -2.42 1.85
C LEU A 98 -1.26 -2.25 3.36
N VAL A 99 -1.37 -1.01 3.85
CA VAL A 99 -1.56 -0.71 5.27
C VAL A 99 -2.86 -1.30 5.79
N VAL A 100 -3.97 -1.09 5.09
CA VAL A 100 -5.28 -1.60 5.52
C VAL A 100 -5.23 -3.11 5.65
N LEU A 101 -4.67 -3.81 4.66
CA LEU A 101 -4.57 -5.27 4.68
C LEU A 101 -3.59 -5.77 5.75
N TYR A 102 -2.40 -5.16 5.84
CA TYR A 102 -1.39 -5.46 6.84
C TYR A 102 -1.94 -5.37 8.27
N VAL A 103 -2.57 -4.23 8.59
CA VAL A 103 -3.16 -4.00 9.91
C VAL A 103 -4.31 -4.97 10.14
N THR A 104 -5.23 -5.11 9.18
CA THR A 104 -6.42 -5.97 9.33
C THR A 104 -6.03 -7.43 9.57
N LEU A 105 -5.14 -8.00 8.75
CA LEU A 105 -4.76 -9.41 8.86
C LEU A 105 -4.11 -9.70 10.22
N ARG A 106 -3.19 -8.84 10.66
CA ARG A 106 -2.56 -9.00 11.98
C ARG A 106 -3.54 -8.78 13.12
N LEU A 107 -4.46 -7.82 13.03
CA LEU A 107 -5.49 -7.64 14.06
C LEU A 107 -6.41 -8.84 14.14
N VAL A 108 -6.74 -9.50 13.03
CA VAL A 108 -7.49 -10.76 13.06
C VAL A 108 -6.73 -11.81 13.86
N PHE A 109 -5.42 -12.00 13.64
CA PHE A 109 -4.65 -12.98 14.42
C PHE A 109 -4.59 -12.66 15.92
N VAL A 110 -4.53 -11.37 16.28
CA VAL A 110 -4.45 -10.97 17.70
C VAL A 110 -5.81 -11.02 18.39
N TYR A 111 -6.86 -10.50 17.76
CA TYR A 111 -8.20 -10.40 18.36
C TYR A 111 -9.03 -11.67 18.21
N ALA A 112 -8.69 -12.54 17.25
CA ALA A 112 -9.37 -13.83 17.05
C ALA A 112 -8.58 -15.03 17.59
N ASP A 113 -7.45 -14.85 18.31
CA ASP A 113 -6.77 -15.97 18.97
C ASP A 113 -7.69 -16.57 20.05
N SER A 114 -8.01 -17.84 19.89
CA SER A 114 -8.85 -18.63 20.80
C SER A 114 -8.05 -19.37 21.87
N GLY A 115 -6.72 -19.27 21.86
CA GLY A 115 -5.84 -20.00 22.77
C GLY A 115 -5.66 -21.48 22.41
N ALA A 116 -6.13 -21.93 21.24
CA ALA A 116 -5.96 -23.31 20.78
C ALA A 116 -4.48 -23.68 20.60
N LEU A 117 -4.10 -24.87 21.07
CA LEU A 117 -2.76 -25.43 20.97
C LEU A 117 -2.70 -26.64 20.00
N PRO A 118 -1.51 -26.99 19.47
CA PRO A 118 -1.36 -28.09 18.50
C PRO A 118 -1.72 -29.48 19.05
N ASP A 119 -1.67 -29.65 20.37
CA ASP A 119 -1.98 -30.89 21.10
C ASP A 119 -3.48 -31.06 21.39
N ARG A 120 -4.34 -30.20 20.79
CA ARG A 120 -5.79 -30.12 21.02
C ARG A 120 -6.20 -29.64 22.41
N SER A 121 -5.24 -29.18 23.22
CA SER A 121 -5.57 -28.42 24.43
C SER A 121 -5.83 -26.94 24.08
N SER A 122 -6.28 -26.18 25.07
CA SER A 122 -6.48 -24.74 24.96
C SER A 122 -5.99 -24.04 26.22
N LEU A 123 -5.48 -22.83 26.06
CA LEU A 123 -5.23 -21.94 27.19
C LEU A 123 -6.56 -21.55 27.85
N ASP A 124 -6.55 -21.40 29.18
CA ASP A 124 -7.71 -20.90 29.94
C ASP A 124 -7.74 -19.37 29.86
N CYS A 125 -8.19 -18.84 28.71
CA CYS A 125 -8.32 -17.41 28.47
C CYS A 125 -9.51 -17.07 27.56
N SER A 126 -10.02 -15.85 27.70
CA SER A 126 -10.98 -15.28 26.75
C SER A 126 -10.26 -14.89 25.46
N PRO A 127 -10.86 -15.12 24.27
CA PRO A 127 -10.26 -14.72 23.00
C PRO A 127 -9.82 -13.25 22.96
N GLY A 128 -8.71 -13.00 22.27
CA GLY A 128 -8.16 -11.67 22.04
C GLY A 128 -6.75 -11.43 22.59
N PRO A 129 -6.32 -10.15 22.71
CA PRO A 129 -4.95 -9.79 23.08
C PRO A 129 -4.47 -10.40 24.41
N ALA A 130 -5.37 -10.54 25.39
CA ALA A 130 -5.05 -11.16 26.68
C ALA A 130 -4.68 -12.65 26.55
N CYS A 131 -5.32 -13.38 25.63
CA CYS A 131 -5.02 -14.79 25.38
C CYS A 131 -3.67 -14.96 24.67
N VAL A 132 -3.37 -14.07 23.73
CA VAL A 132 -2.05 -13.99 23.09
C VAL A 132 -0.97 -13.68 24.13
N TYR A 133 -1.21 -12.73 25.04
CA TYR A 133 -0.28 -12.44 26.13
C TYR A 133 0.03 -13.68 26.99
N GLN A 134 -0.99 -14.46 27.37
CA GLN A 134 -0.79 -15.72 28.11
C GLN A 134 0.05 -16.73 27.32
N ARG A 135 -0.16 -16.82 26.00
CA ARG A 135 0.65 -17.66 25.11
C ARG A 135 2.11 -17.22 25.08
N TYR A 136 2.39 -15.92 25.02
CA TYR A 136 3.74 -15.38 25.08
C TYR A 136 4.38 -15.56 26.45
N LEU A 137 3.61 -15.40 27.53
CA LEU A 137 4.07 -15.65 28.90
C LEU A 137 4.51 -17.10 29.08
N ALA A 138 3.72 -18.05 28.56
CA ALA A 138 4.05 -19.47 28.60
C ALA A 138 5.27 -19.83 27.73
N ALA A 139 5.51 -19.11 26.63
CA ALA A 139 6.60 -19.40 25.70
C ALA A 139 7.94 -18.72 26.07
N ARG A 140 7.90 -17.49 26.59
CA ARG A 140 9.08 -16.63 26.83
C ARG A 140 9.34 -16.31 28.30
N GLY A 141 8.34 -16.49 29.16
CA GLY A 141 8.43 -16.15 30.58
C GLY A 141 8.18 -14.66 30.88
N ALA A 142 7.90 -14.38 32.15
CA ALA A 142 7.56 -13.03 32.63
C ALA A 142 8.74 -12.06 32.56
N ASP A 143 9.97 -12.53 32.84
CA ASP A 143 11.15 -11.68 32.92
C ASP A 143 11.54 -11.09 31.55
N GLU A 144 11.42 -11.88 30.47
CA GLU A 144 11.70 -11.40 29.11
C GLU A 144 10.67 -10.34 28.67
N LEU A 145 9.39 -10.56 28.96
CA LEU A 145 8.33 -9.61 28.66
C LEU A 145 8.48 -8.31 29.47
N ALA A 146 8.80 -8.43 30.75
CA ALA A 146 9.05 -7.29 31.62
C ALA A 146 10.26 -6.46 31.15
N ALA A 147 11.32 -7.10 30.64
CA ALA A 147 12.46 -6.40 30.03
C ALA A 147 12.07 -5.60 28.78
N ALA A 148 11.04 -6.03 28.05
CA ALA A 148 10.44 -5.28 26.93
C ALA A 148 9.40 -4.24 27.36
N GLY A 149 9.16 -4.07 28.66
CA GLY A 149 8.14 -3.16 29.21
C GLY A 149 6.71 -3.70 29.14
N ILE A 150 6.54 -5.01 28.96
CA ILE A 150 5.26 -5.70 28.89
C ILE A 150 5.04 -6.44 30.21
N THR A 151 4.21 -5.88 31.09
CA THR A 151 3.97 -6.41 32.43
C THR A 151 2.58 -7.02 32.61
N ASP A 152 1.67 -6.76 31.67
CA ASP A 152 0.28 -7.21 31.70
C ASP A 152 -0.32 -7.26 30.28
N ALA A 153 -1.56 -7.73 30.17
CA ALA A 153 -2.26 -7.82 28.90
C ALA A 153 -2.48 -6.44 28.22
N ALA A 154 -2.66 -5.37 28.99
CA ALA A 154 -2.92 -4.04 28.45
C ALA A 154 -1.66 -3.41 27.84
N SER A 155 -0.52 -3.56 28.51
CA SER A 155 0.80 -3.17 28.00
C SER A 155 1.21 -4.02 26.80
N PHE A 156 0.83 -5.30 26.75
CA PHE A 156 0.99 -6.15 25.57
C PHE A 156 0.19 -5.63 24.37
N GLU A 157 -1.11 -5.38 24.55
CA GLU A 157 -1.96 -4.83 23.49
C GLU A 157 -1.43 -3.48 22.98
N ALA A 158 -1.03 -2.59 23.90
CA ALA A 158 -0.43 -1.31 23.53
C ALA A 158 0.89 -1.49 22.74
N ALA A 159 1.71 -2.48 23.08
CA ALA A 159 2.93 -2.80 22.34
C ALA A 159 2.60 -3.30 20.92
N VAL A 160 1.66 -4.23 20.79
CA VAL A 160 1.18 -4.74 19.48
C VAL A 160 0.67 -3.59 18.61
N LEU A 161 -0.18 -2.72 19.15
CA LEU A 161 -0.73 -1.58 18.40
C LEU A 161 0.37 -0.59 17.97
N ARG A 162 1.39 -0.39 18.80
CA ARG A 162 2.54 0.47 18.47
C ARG A 162 3.37 -0.13 17.34
N GLU A 163 3.67 -1.42 17.41
CA GLU A 163 4.38 -2.13 16.33
C GLU A 163 3.60 -2.10 15.03
N GLN A 164 2.27 -2.24 15.09
CA GLN A 164 1.38 -2.13 13.95
C GLN A 164 1.41 -0.74 13.31
N ALA A 165 1.33 0.31 14.13
CA ALA A 165 1.43 1.68 13.65
C ALA A 165 2.80 1.96 13.01
N PHE A 166 3.88 1.46 13.61
CA PHE A 166 5.22 1.60 13.05
C PHE A 166 5.36 0.84 11.72
N GLY A 167 4.92 -0.42 11.65
CA GLY A 167 4.92 -1.21 10.42
C GLY A 167 4.11 -0.53 9.30
N ALA A 168 2.92 -0.03 9.62
CA ALA A 168 2.09 0.72 8.68
C ALA A 168 2.81 1.98 8.16
N LEU A 169 3.45 2.75 9.04
CA LEU A 169 4.23 3.92 8.65
C LEU A 169 5.38 3.54 7.72
N VAL A 170 6.13 2.48 8.05
CA VAL A 170 7.22 1.98 7.20
C VAL A 170 6.71 1.60 5.81
N LEU A 171 5.56 0.92 5.72
CA LEU A 171 4.95 0.57 4.42
C LEU A 171 4.58 1.83 3.61
N VAL A 172 4.00 2.85 4.24
CA VAL A 172 3.70 4.12 3.56
C VAL A 172 4.96 4.77 3.03
N VAL A 173 5.99 4.88 3.85
CA VAL A 173 7.26 5.51 3.49
C VAL A 173 7.95 4.75 2.36
N LEU A 174 8.05 3.42 2.45
CA LEU A 174 8.72 2.60 1.45
C LEU A 174 7.99 2.63 0.10
N THR A 175 6.67 2.40 0.09
CA THR A 175 5.88 2.33 -1.14
C THR A 175 5.68 3.70 -1.77
N SER A 176 5.32 4.73 -0.98
CA SER A 176 5.13 6.08 -1.54
C SER A 176 6.46 6.70 -1.92
N GLY A 177 7.50 6.51 -1.10
CA GLY A 177 8.85 6.99 -1.38
C GLY A 177 9.40 6.42 -2.68
N SER A 178 9.32 5.11 -2.89
CA SER A 178 9.82 4.49 -4.12
C SER A 178 8.98 4.87 -5.35
N ALA A 179 7.67 5.07 -5.21
CA ALA A 179 6.82 5.58 -6.29
C ALA A 179 7.24 6.99 -6.72
N ILE A 180 7.46 7.88 -5.75
CA ILE A 180 7.93 9.24 -6.01
C ILE A 180 9.32 9.23 -6.64
N LEU A 181 10.25 8.40 -6.16
CA LEU A 181 11.58 8.24 -6.74
C LEU A 181 11.50 7.79 -8.21
N ALA A 182 10.63 6.83 -8.54
CA ALA A 182 10.41 6.40 -9.92
C ALA A 182 9.83 7.53 -10.79
N GLY A 183 8.90 8.33 -10.25
CA GLY A 183 8.36 9.52 -10.90
C GLY A 183 9.43 10.60 -11.14
N ALA A 184 10.27 10.88 -10.14
CA ALA A 184 11.35 11.84 -10.21
C ALA A 184 12.40 11.44 -11.25
N ALA A 185 12.82 10.17 -11.24
CA ALA A 185 13.75 9.61 -12.22
C ALA A 185 13.23 9.78 -13.66
N ARG A 186 11.91 9.74 -13.87
CA ARG A 186 11.30 10.01 -15.17
C ARG A 186 11.22 11.50 -15.50
N ALA A 187 10.86 12.34 -14.54
CA ALA A 187 10.76 13.80 -14.72
C ALA A 187 12.10 14.48 -15.07
N LEU A 188 13.22 13.84 -14.71
CA LEU A 188 14.57 14.29 -15.02
C LEU A 188 15.07 13.86 -16.41
N ARG A 189 14.37 12.94 -17.11
CA ARG A 189 14.81 12.49 -18.44
C ARG A 189 14.66 13.61 -19.48
N PRO A 190 15.67 13.85 -20.34
CA PRO A 190 15.60 14.85 -21.39
C PRO A 190 14.55 14.47 -22.44
N VAL A 191 14.05 15.49 -23.15
CA VAL A 191 13.15 15.30 -24.28
C VAL A 191 13.89 14.56 -25.40
N PRO A 192 13.40 13.42 -25.90
CA PRO A 192 13.92 12.86 -27.13
C PRO A 192 13.77 13.92 -28.21
N ASN A 193 14.88 14.38 -28.77
CA ASN A 193 14.88 15.22 -29.95
C ASN A 193 14.47 14.32 -31.11
N SER A 194 13.25 14.53 -31.62
CA SER A 194 12.73 13.90 -32.83
C SER A 194 13.44 14.43 -34.07
#